data_AF-A0A8H5QE74-F1
#
_entry.id   AF-A0A8H5QE74-F1
#
_cell.length_a   1.000
_cell.length_b   1.000
_cell.length_c   1.000
_cell.angle_alpha   90.00
_cell.angle_beta   90.00
_cell.angle_gamma   90.00
#
_symmetry.space_group_name_H-M   'P 1'
#
loop_
_entity.id
_entity.type
_entity.pdbx_description
1 polymer ?
#
loop_
_entity_poly.entity_id
_entity_poly.type
_entity_poly.pdbx_seq_one_letter_code
_entity_poly.pdbx_strand_id
1 'polypeptide(L)'
;MDPVSAIGLASGILTFVEAGLKLTKTNTANASSSKSAKAALRLEVAGNGRLTPEQESLSDLAKRCKATSAKLIKTLNEVKPKQISSNPFKSVRHALKANAKAKGIEGLESQLKDYRHQLILALVEFSRAEAVDGFSELISLTKGNEAILKSLTHAIEHLRQSQLSTHDSIPKSLKFDEMRQRFDAVHTAHEDTFKWIYKPTEVIEESDDLSWDTEDKLTKWVGAKKLAFTSFFFWRNGSKAQKSLDGLCRSILHDMLRERPDLIFEAFPGQWRSQAKHASWKFENRQQIPSSVVKGALERLFKNEKLYQQHIFCIFIDGLDEFEPGIQDGMDYIDLVNILRQWTIHANGNLKLCLSSREEGVFMDEYDNDPNFRLQDLTRSDTQNYVRSRLSSLRDENLKLHLATEIPERSSGIFLWTYLVAKTIRNKMTHKATSDMLRQHLNTLPRGLESLFHHILQQLEPGDAKKTLRIINALQTAKSNRLELPLLTITLLDKYDEDQDFSSRDRLILETVPDEEILQAQLRGACGGLIEGHKSSRYDGREVLEFVHRSVPDIFRNDTEHSELARQMEDALHVSPGHIDYLEWIIMNDATALNNSAKRAFVALISGMDYSHRLAQ
;
A
#
# COMPACT_ATOMS: atom_id res chain seq x y z
N MET A 1 -55.08 -29.55 -34.40
CA MET A 1 -55.98 -28.90 -33.44
C MET A 1 -55.10 -28.29 -32.36
N ASP A 2 -55.27 -27.01 -32.01
CA ASP A 2 -54.52 -26.41 -30.90
C ASP A 2 -55.01 -26.99 -29.54
N PRO A 3 -54.18 -26.98 -28.48
CA PRO A 3 -54.52 -27.57 -27.17
C PRO A 3 -55.84 -27.05 -26.59
N VAL A 4 -56.13 -25.75 -26.78
CA VAL A 4 -57.34 -25.10 -26.29
C VAL A 4 -58.58 -25.63 -27.04
N SER A 5 -58.47 -25.82 -28.36
CA SER A 5 -59.53 -26.46 -29.16
C SER A 5 -59.76 -27.92 -28.79
N ALA A 6 -58.71 -28.68 -28.45
CA ALA A 6 -58.82 -30.08 -28.02
C ALA A 6 -59.50 -30.21 -26.66
N ILE A 7 -59.16 -29.33 -25.71
CA ILE A 7 -59.80 -29.23 -24.39
C ILE A 7 -61.27 -28.80 -24.55
N GLY A 8 -61.54 -27.84 -25.44
CA GLY A 8 -62.91 -27.40 -25.77
C GLY A 8 -63.77 -28.55 -26.32
N LEU A 9 -63.22 -29.36 -27.22
CA LEU A 9 -63.90 -30.54 -27.77
C LEU A 9 -64.15 -31.60 -26.69
N ALA A 10 -63.14 -31.91 -25.87
CA ALA A 10 -63.26 -32.88 -24.78
C ALA A 10 -64.30 -32.44 -23.73
N SER A 11 -64.33 -31.15 -23.36
CA SER A 11 -65.34 -30.56 -22.48
C SER A 11 -66.76 -30.68 -23.05
N GLY A 12 -66.92 -30.45 -24.36
CA GLY A 12 -68.19 -30.64 -25.06
C GLY A 12 -68.69 -32.09 -25.05
N ILE A 13 -67.77 -33.06 -25.23
CA ILE A 13 -68.08 -34.49 -25.15
C ILE A 13 -68.47 -34.88 -23.72
N LEU A 14 -67.74 -34.42 -22.72
CA LEU A 14 -68.03 -34.72 -21.30
C LEU A 14 -69.40 -34.19 -20.89
N THR A 15 -69.71 -32.95 -21.26
CA THR A 15 -71.02 -32.32 -21.01
C THR A 15 -72.16 -33.11 -21.65
N PHE A 16 -71.95 -33.62 -22.87
CA PHE A 16 -72.93 -34.47 -23.55
C PHE A 16 -73.13 -35.81 -22.83
N VAL A 17 -72.04 -36.47 -22.43
CA VAL A 17 -72.09 -37.76 -21.74
C VAL A 17 -72.81 -37.65 -20.38
N GLU A 18 -72.53 -36.59 -19.62
CA GLU A 18 -73.20 -36.33 -18.34
C GLU A 18 -74.70 -36.02 -18.52
N ALA A 19 -75.05 -35.22 -19.52
CA ALA A 19 -76.45 -34.95 -19.84
C ALA A 19 -77.19 -36.23 -20.30
N GLY A 20 -76.54 -37.06 -21.11
CA GLY A 20 -77.07 -38.35 -21.58
C GLY A 20 -77.33 -39.34 -20.44
N LEU A 21 -76.36 -39.49 -19.52
CA LEU A 21 -76.47 -40.32 -18.31
C LEU A 21 -77.57 -39.84 -17.36
N LYS A 22 -77.78 -38.52 -17.26
CA LYS A 22 -78.87 -37.95 -16.44
C LYS A 22 -80.23 -38.24 -17.06
N LEU A 23 -80.33 -38.20 -18.39
CA LEU A 23 -81.55 -38.49 -19.15
C LEU A 23 -81.98 -39.96 -19.07
N THR A 24 -81.03 -40.91 -19.11
CA THR A 24 -81.37 -42.35 -18.97
C THR A 24 -81.93 -42.68 -17.59
N LYS A 25 -81.50 -41.95 -16.55
CA LYS A 25 -81.95 -42.17 -15.16
C LYS A 25 -83.33 -41.59 -14.82
N THR A 26 -83.74 -40.48 -15.47
CA THR A 26 -84.98 -39.77 -15.08
C THR A 26 -86.23 -40.17 -15.85
N ASN A 27 -86.14 -40.91 -16.97
CA ASN A 27 -87.26 -41.37 -17.82
C ASN A 27 -88.34 -40.34 -18.24
N THR A 28 -88.16 -39.04 -17.96
CA THR A 28 -89.06 -37.95 -18.39
C THR A 28 -88.35 -36.97 -19.33
N ALA A 29 -88.88 -36.77 -20.53
CA ALA A 29 -88.32 -35.88 -21.54
C ALA A 29 -88.88 -34.45 -21.43
N ASN A 30 -88.18 -33.54 -20.74
CA ASN A 30 -88.52 -32.10 -20.70
C ASN A 30 -87.78 -31.31 -21.80
N ALA A 31 -88.28 -30.13 -22.18
CA ALA A 31 -87.79 -29.30 -23.30
C ALA A 31 -86.30 -28.91 -23.25
N SER A 32 -85.63 -29.01 -22.09
CA SER A 32 -84.15 -28.86 -21.99
C SER A 32 -83.39 -30.00 -22.68
N SER A 33 -83.99 -31.20 -22.80
CA SER A 33 -83.44 -32.39 -23.49
C SER A 33 -83.18 -32.15 -24.98
N SER A 34 -83.97 -31.30 -25.64
CA SER A 34 -83.79 -30.94 -27.05
C SER A 34 -82.57 -30.04 -27.28
N LYS A 35 -82.14 -29.25 -26.28
CA LYS A 35 -81.01 -28.32 -26.44
C LYS A 35 -79.67 -29.02 -26.29
N SER A 36 -79.50 -29.88 -25.28
CA SER A 36 -78.27 -30.66 -25.09
C SER A 36 -78.05 -31.69 -26.20
N ALA A 37 -79.13 -32.31 -26.70
CA ALA A 37 -79.06 -33.23 -27.83
C ALA A 37 -78.74 -32.54 -29.17
N LYS A 38 -79.18 -31.29 -29.37
CA LYS A 38 -78.79 -30.45 -30.53
C LYS A 38 -77.38 -29.89 -30.40
N ALA A 39 -76.88 -29.64 -29.19
CA ALA A 39 -75.50 -29.25 -28.95
C ALA A 39 -74.51 -30.38 -29.31
N ALA A 40 -74.88 -31.64 -29.05
CA ALA A 40 -74.09 -32.82 -29.44
C ALA A 40 -73.94 -33.00 -30.97
N LEU A 41 -74.93 -32.55 -31.74
CA LEU A 41 -74.89 -32.55 -33.21
C LEU A 41 -73.88 -31.54 -33.80
N ARG A 42 -73.40 -30.59 -32.99
CA ARG A 42 -72.41 -29.55 -33.36
C ARG A 42 -70.97 -29.91 -33.01
N LEU A 43 -70.70 -31.12 -32.53
CA LEU A 43 -69.33 -31.63 -32.43
C LEU A 43 -68.77 -31.78 -33.85
N GLU A 44 -68.03 -30.78 -34.31
CA GLU A 44 -67.24 -30.80 -35.54
C GLU A 44 -65.76 -30.73 -35.19
N VAL A 45 -64.99 -31.62 -35.80
CA VAL A 45 -63.53 -31.60 -35.72
C VAL A 45 -63.07 -30.68 -36.85
N ALA A 46 -62.79 -29.42 -36.51
CA ALA A 46 -62.24 -28.47 -37.47
C ALA A 46 -60.73 -28.71 -37.66
N GLY A 47 -60.32 -29.14 -38.85
CA GLY A 47 -58.93 -29.05 -39.30
C GLY A 47 -58.44 -30.23 -40.17
N ASN A 48 -58.05 -29.94 -41.41
CA ASN A 48 -57.40 -30.89 -42.35
C ASN A 48 -55.87 -31.01 -42.10
N GLY A 49 -55.43 -30.99 -40.84
CA GLY A 49 -54.02 -31.16 -40.47
C GLY A 49 -53.69 -32.62 -40.12
N ARG A 50 -52.42 -33.03 -40.25
CA ARG A 50 -51.93 -34.34 -39.82
C ARG A 50 -52.09 -34.42 -38.29
N LEU A 51 -53.04 -35.22 -37.81
CA LEU A 51 -53.39 -35.34 -36.40
C LEU A 51 -52.35 -36.24 -35.69
N THR A 52 -52.02 -35.96 -34.43
CA THR A 52 -51.27 -36.93 -33.61
C THR A 52 -52.15 -38.14 -33.30
N PRO A 53 -51.58 -39.33 -32.98
CA PRO A 53 -52.37 -40.53 -32.68
C PRO A 53 -53.46 -40.31 -31.61
N GLU A 54 -53.19 -39.43 -30.65
CA GLU A 54 -54.10 -39.07 -29.55
C GLU A 54 -55.24 -38.17 -30.05
N GLN A 55 -54.97 -37.27 -30.99
CA GLN A 55 -55.97 -36.40 -31.62
C GLN A 55 -56.88 -37.19 -32.58
N GLU A 56 -56.35 -38.23 -33.23
CA GLU A 56 -57.16 -39.18 -34.01
C GLU A 56 -58.11 -39.97 -33.10
N SER A 57 -57.61 -40.45 -31.95
CA SER A 57 -58.43 -41.15 -30.95
C SER A 57 -59.57 -40.27 -30.40
N LEU A 58 -59.29 -39.00 -30.09
CA LEU A 58 -60.30 -38.05 -29.60
C LEU A 58 -61.35 -37.69 -30.68
N SER A 59 -60.90 -37.53 -31.94
CA SER A 59 -61.77 -37.31 -33.10
C SER A 59 -62.69 -38.49 -33.36
N ASP A 60 -62.17 -39.72 -33.25
CA ASP A 60 -62.95 -40.94 -33.42
C ASP A 60 -63.97 -41.14 -32.27
N LEU A 61 -63.57 -40.81 -31.03
CA LEU A 61 -64.48 -40.79 -29.88
C LEU A 61 -65.61 -39.76 -30.05
N ALA A 62 -65.32 -38.57 -30.60
CA ALA A 62 -66.33 -37.56 -30.91
C ALA A 62 -67.35 -38.06 -31.96
N LYS A 63 -66.88 -38.75 -33.01
CA LYS A 63 -67.73 -39.37 -34.04
C LYS A 63 -68.63 -40.46 -33.43
N ARG A 64 -68.07 -41.32 -32.57
CA ARG A 64 -68.81 -42.38 -31.86
C ARG A 64 -69.87 -41.80 -30.91
N CYS A 65 -69.55 -40.71 -30.20
CA CYS A 65 -70.51 -39.99 -29.35
C CYS A 65 -71.66 -39.39 -30.17
N LYS A 66 -71.37 -38.78 -31.32
CA LYS A 66 -72.37 -38.23 -32.24
C LYS A 66 -73.33 -39.31 -32.75
N ALA A 67 -72.81 -40.46 -33.17
CA ALA A 67 -73.64 -41.59 -33.61
C ALA A 67 -74.54 -42.14 -32.47
N THR A 68 -74.00 -42.24 -31.26
CA THR A 68 -74.74 -42.70 -30.08
C THR A 68 -75.82 -41.69 -29.65
N SER A 69 -75.54 -40.39 -29.78
CA SER A 69 -76.52 -39.31 -29.54
C SER A 69 -77.73 -39.41 -30.46
N ALA A 70 -77.51 -39.69 -31.75
CA ALA A 70 -78.59 -39.85 -32.72
C ALA A 70 -79.46 -41.08 -32.40
N LYS A 71 -78.85 -42.18 -31.95
CA LYS A 71 -79.57 -43.38 -31.48
C LYS A 71 -80.38 -43.11 -30.21
N LEU A 72 -79.82 -42.36 -29.25
CA LEU A 72 -80.51 -41.98 -28.01
C LEU A 72 -81.73 -41.11 -28.30
N ILE A 73 -81.61 -40.08 -29.15
CA ILE A 73 -82.73 -39.21 -29.57
C ILE A 73 -83.82 -40.01 -30.27
N LYS A 74 -83.45 -40.93 -31.18
CA LYS A 74 -84.40 -41.80 -31.87
C LYS A 74 -85.19 -42.66 -30.88
N THR A 75 -84.48 -43.28 -29.93
CA THR A 75 -85.08 -44.14 -28.90
C THR A 75 -86.00 -43.36 -27.96
N LEU A 76 -85.62 -42.13 -27.58
CA LEU A 76 -86.41 -41.25 -26.70
C LEU A 76 -87.68 -40.71 -27.38
N ASN A 77 -87.60 -40.36 -28.66
CA ASN A 77 -88.75 -39.86 -29.43
C ASN A 77 -89.83 -40.93 -29.66
N GLU A 78 -89.44 -42.20 -29.72
CA GLU A 78 -90.37 -43.32 -29.80
C GLU A 78 -91.08 -43.64 -28.47
N VAL A 79 -90.71 -42.99 -27.36
CA VAL A 79 -91.26 -43.20 -26.00
C VAL A 79 -92.31 -42.13 -25.62
N LYS A 80 -92.62 -41.16 -26.50
CA LYS A 80 -93.65 -40.14 -26.22
C LYS A 80 -95.07 -40.75 -26.11
N PRO A 81 -95.86 -40.43 -25.07
CA PRO A 81 -97.27 -40.81 -24.98
C PRO A 81 -98.14 -39.90 -25.86
N LYS A 82 -98.98 -40.49 -26.73
CA LYS A 82 -100.10 -39.79 -27.39
C LYS A 82 -101.41 -40.22 -26.73
N GLN A 83 -101.96 -39.32 -25.92
CA GLN A 83 -103.32 -39.23 -25.34
C GLN A 83 -104.00 -40.45 -24.69
N ILE A 84 -104.78 -40.10 -23.65
CA ILE A 84 -105.54 -40.96 -22.73
C ILE A 84 -106.78 -41.53 -23.43
N SER A 85 -106.93 -42.86 -23.42
CA SER A 85 -108.19 -43.55 -23.72
C SER A 85 -108.22 -44.92 -23.03
N SER A 86 -109.31 -45.21 -22.32
CA SER A 86 -109.48 -46.27 -21.33
C SER A 86 -109.66 -47.67 -21.94
N ASN A 87 -108.66 -48.55 -21.82
CA ASN A 87 -108.85 -49.99 -21.99
C ASN A 87 -107.75 -50.82 -21.25
N PRO A 88 -108.06 -51.75 -20.33
CA PRO A 88 -107.09 -52.35 -19.39
C PRO A 88 -106.02 -53.26 -20.02
N PHE A 89 -106.29 -53.87 -21.18
CA PHE A 89 -105.39 -54.86 -21.80
C PHE A 89 -104.29 -54.27 -22.71
N LYS A 90 -104.23 -52.94 -22.91
CA LYS A 90 -103.07 -52.30 -23.57
C LYS A 90 -101.93 -51.95 -22.60
N SER A 91 -102.17 -51.91 -21.29
CA SER A 91 -101.15 -51.57 -20.27
C SER A 91 -100.03 -52.61 -20.18
N VAL A 92 -100.35 -53.89 -20.36
CA VAL A 92 -99.39 -55.02 -20.31
C VAL A 92 -98.48 -55.04 -21.54
N ARG A 93 -99.00 -54.72 -22.73
CA ARG A 93 -98.19 -54.59 -23.95
C ARG A 93 -97.28 -53.36 -23.89
N HIS A 94 -97.71 -52.29 -23.23
CA HIS A 94 -96.87 -51.12 -22.98
C HIS A 94 -95.80 -51.40 -21.92
N ALA A 95 -96.08 -52.18 -20.87
CA ALA A 95 -95.09 -52.60 -19.87
C ALA A 95 -94.00 -53.52 -20.45
N LEU A 96 -94.37 -54.49 -21.30
CA LEU A 96 -93.39 -55.37 -21.97
C LEU A 96 -92.55 -54.63 -23.03
N LYS A 97 -93.14 -53.67 -23.76
CA LYS A 97 -92.40 -52.84 -24.72
C LYS A 97 -91.50 -51.81 -24.03
N ALA A 98 -91.89 -51.34 -22.84
CA ALA A 98 -91.03 -50.52 -21.97
C ALA A 98 -89.86 -51.33 -21.39
N ASN A 99 -90.09 -52.58 -20.98
CA ASN A 99 -89.04 -53.45 -20.42
C ASN A 99 -88.00 -53.91 -21.47
N ALA A 100 -88.43 -54.22 -22.70
CA ALA A 100 -87.51 -54.54 -23.80
C ALA A 100 -86.66 -53.32 -24.23
N LYS A 101 -87.19 -52.10 -24.05
CA LYS A 101 -86.47 -50.85 -24.33
C LYS A 101 -85.64 -50.34 -23.15
N ALA A 102 -85.93 -50.76 -21.91
CA ALA A 102 -85.09 -50.51 -20.73
C ALA A 102 -83.70 -51.15 -20.88
N LYS A 103 -83.61 -52.40 -21.39
CA LYS A 103 -82.32 -53.03 -21.73
C LYS A 103 -81.53 -52.24 -22.79
N GLY A 104 -82.22 -51.61 -23.74
CA GLY A 104 -81.59 -50.73 -24.74
C GLY A 104 -81.04 -49.44 -24.15
N ILE A 105 -81.74 -48.88 -23.15
CA ILE A 105 -81.30 -47.68 -22.41
C ILE A 105 -80.12 -48.01 -21.48
N GLU A 106 -80.13 -49.17 -20.80
CA GLU A 106 -79.00 -49.66 -19.99
C GLU A 106 -77.74 -49.91 -20.84
N GLY A 107 -77.90 -50.49 -22.04
CA GLY A 107 -76.79 -50.68 -22.98
C GLY A 107 -76.17 -49.36 -23.45
N LEU A 108 -77.01 -48.34 -23.74
CA LEU A 108 -76.54 -46.99 -24.08
C LEU A 108 -75.88 -46.30 -22.88
N GLU A 109 -76.37 -46.54 -21.65
CA GLU A 109 -75.75 -46.03 -20.42
C GLU A 109 -74.35 -46.59 -20.22
N SER A 110 -74.16 -47.90 -20.46
CA SER A 110 -72.84 -48.55 -20.38
C SER A 110 -71.86 -47.99 -21.40
N GLN A 111 -72.30 -47.75 -22.64
CA GLN A 111 -71.46 -47.15 -23.68
C GLN A 111 -71.05 -45.71 -23.35
N LEU A 112 -71.96 -44.92 -22.77
CA LEU A 112 -71.64 -43.56 -22.31
C LEU A 112 -70.64 -43.55 -21.15
N LYS A 113 -70.72 -44.52 -20.22
CA LYS A 113 -69.73 -44.67 -19.15
C LYS A 113 -68.34 -45.07 -19.67
N ASP A 114 -68.28 -45.92 -20.69
CA ASP A 114 -67.02 -46.32 -21.34
C ASP A 114 -66.35 -45.14 -22.06
N TYR A 115 -67.13 -44.33 -22.79
CA TYR A 115 -66.63 -43.10 -23.42
C TYR A 115 -66.08 -42.08 -22.41
N ARG A 116 -66.72 -41.96 -21.23
CA ARG A 116 -66.21 -41.12 -20.14
C ARG A 116 -64.84 -41.58 -19.64
N HIS A 117 -64.64 -42.88 -19.46
CA HIS A 117 -63.35 -43.40 -18.98
C HIS A 117 -62.24 -43.18 -20.00
N GLN A 118 -62.51 -43.43 -21.29
CA GLN A 118 -61.54 -43.21 -22.36
C GLN A 118 -61.14 -41.73 -22.50
N LEU A 119 -62.08 -40.80 -22.32
CA LEU A 119 -61.80 -39.36 -22.36
C LEU A 119 -60.93 -38.91 -21.16
N ILE A 120 -61.22 -39.41 -19.97
CA ILE A 120 -60.44 -39.07 -18.76
C ILE A 120 -58.99 -39.52 -18.91
N LEU A 121 -58.76 -40.74 -19.43
CA LEU A 121 -57.41 -41.26 -19.66
C LEU A 121 -56.63 -40.40 -20.67
N ALA A 122 -57.25 -40.06 -21.79
CA ALA A 122 -56.62 -39.22 -22.82
C ALA A 122 -56.25 -37.82 -22.29
N LEU A 123 -57.11 -37.21 -21.46
CA LEU A 123 -56.84 -35.90 -20.85
C LEU A 123 -55.69 -35.93 -19.83
N VAL A 124 -55.59 -37.01 -19.04
CA VAL A 124 -54.51 -37.18 -18.06
C VAL A 124 -53.16 -37.38 -18.76
N GLU A 125 -53.10 -38.16 -19.83
CA GLU A 125 -51.87 -38.33 -20.62
C GLU A 125 -51.44 -37.04 -21.30
N PHE A 126 -52.39 -36.30 -21.88
CA PHE A 126 -52.13 -35.00 -22.50
C PHE A 126 -51.54 -33.99 -21.50
N SER A 127 -52.12 -33.89 -20.30
CA SER A 127 -51.61 -33.00 -19.24
C SER A 127 -50.21 -33.39 -18.74
N ARG A 128 -49.85 -34.68 -18.79
CA ARG A 128 -48.53 -35.15 -18.34
C ARG A 128 -47.43 -34.79 -19.34
N ALA A 129 -47.72 -34.83 -20.64
CA ALA A 129 -46.75 -34.54 -21.69
C ALA A 129 -46.34 -33.05 -21.69
N GLU A 130 -47.30 -32.12 -21.66
CA GLU A 130 -46.99 -30.68 -21.66
C GLU A 130 -46.23 -30.22 -20.39
N ALA A 131 -46.51 -30.83 -19.23
CA ALA A 131 -45.81 -30.50 -18.00
C ALA A 131 -44.32 -30.88 -18.04
N VAL A 132 -43.97 -32.05 -18.63
CA VAL A 132 -42.58 -32.53 -18.72
C VAL A 132 -41.74 -31.62 -19.63
N ASP A 133 -42.30 -31.18 -20.75
CA ASP A 133 -41.59 -30.31 -21.69
C ASP A 133 -41.29 -28.93 -21.05
N GLY A 134 -42.27 -28.33 -20.36
CA GLY A 134 -42.07 -27.05 -19.66
C GLY A 134 -41.03 -27.10 -18.53
N PHE A 135 -40.99 -28.19 -17.76
CA PHE A 135 -39.96 -28.38 -16.72
C PHE A 135 -38.57 -28.60 -17.31
N SER A 136 -38.46 -29.27 -18.46
CA SER A 136 -37.18 -29.49 -19.13
C SER A 136 -36.55 -28.17 -19.60
N GLU A 137 -37.36 -27.25 -20.13
CA GLU A 137 -36.94 -25.92 -20.56
C GLU A 137 -36.47 -25.06 -19.36
N LEU A 138 -37.21 -25.07 -18.25
CA LEU A 138 -36.83 -24.41 -17.00
C LEU A 138 -35.50 -24.94 -16.42
N ILE A 139 -35.26 -26.26 -16.48
CA ILE A 139 -34.00 -26.87 -16.04
C ILE A 139 -32.84 -26.43 -16.94
N SER A 140 -33.06 -26.28 -18.25
CA SER A 140 -32.03 -25.80 -19.18
C SER A 140 -31.66 -24.34 -18.91
N LEU A 141 -32.65 -23.47 -18.66
CA LEU A 141 -32.46 -22.06 -18.35
C LEU A 141 -31.75 -21.86 -17.01
N THR A 142 -32.10 -22.64 -15.98
CA THR A 142 -31.45 -22.57 -14.66
C THR A 142 -29.99 -23.00 -14.72
N LYS A 143 -29.64 -24.06 -15.48
CA LYS A 143 -28.24 -24.45 -15.72
C LYS A 143 -27.45 -23.37 -16.47
N GLY A 144 -28.07 -22.72 -17.47
CA GLY A 144 -27.46 -21.59 -18.18
C GLY A 144 -27.16 -20.42 -17.25
N ASN A 145 -28.12 -20.04 -16.40
CA ASN A 145 -27.94 -18.98 -15.42
C ASN A 145 -26.88 -19.32 -14.37
N GLU A 146 -26.79 -20.57 -13.92
CA GLU A 146 -25.74 -21.02 -12.99
C GLU A 146 -24.34 -20.89 -13.60
N ALA A 147 -24.17 -21.23 -14.89
CA ALA A 147 -22.91 -21.06 -15.59
C ALA A 147 -22.51 -19.58 -15.72
N ILE A 148 -23.48 -18.70 -16.01
CA ILE A 148 -23.26 -17.25 -16.07
C ILE A 148 -22.86 -16.70 -14.69
N LEU A 149 -23.55 -17.10 -13.62
CA LEU A 149 -23.22 -16.69 -12.25
C LEU A 149 -21.82 -17.17 -11.82
N LYS A 150 -21.44 -18.40 -12.17
CA LYS A 150 -20.08 -18.91 -11.93
C LYS A 150 -19.04 -18.10 -12.69
N SER A 151 -19.30 -17.77 -13.96
CA SER A 151 -18.41 -16.95 -14.78
C SER A 151 -18.25 -15.52 -14.22
N LEU A 152 -19.36 -14.88 -13.82
CA LEU A 152 -19.35 -13.57 -13.18
C LEU A 152 -18.59 -13.60 -11.86
N THR A 153 -18.80 -14.62 -11.02
CA THR A 153 -18.09 -14.77 -9.74
C THR A 153 -16.59 -14.93 -9.97
N HIS A 154 -16.19 -15.73 -10.96
CA HIS A 154 -14.78 -15.91 -11.31
C HIS A 154 -14.15 -14.62 -11.86
N ALA A 155 -14.89 -13.86 -12.69
CA ALA A 155 -14.45 -12.58 -13.20
C ALA A 155 -14.29 -11.53 -12.07
N ILE A 156 -15.21 -11.50 -11.09
CA ILE A 156 -15.12 -10.63 -9.92
C ILE A 156 -13.91 -10.99 -9.06
N GLU A 157 -13.68 -12.28 -8.80
CA GLU A 157 -12.54 -12.73 -8.00
C GLU A 157 -11.21 -12.43 -8.70
N HIS A 158 -11.14 -12.65 -10.01
CA HIS A 158 -9.98 -12.29 -10.82
C HIS A 158 -9.72 -10.77 -10.81
N LEU A 159 -10.76 -9.94 -10.94
CA LEU A 159 -10.64 -8.48 -10.83
C LEU A 159 -10.14 -8.07 -9.44
N ARG A 160 -10.66 -8.69 -8.37
CA ARG A 160 -10.24 -8.43 -6.99
C ARG A 160 -8.77 -8.76 -6.78
N GLN A 161 -8.31 -9.91 -7.25
CA GLN A 161 -6.90 -10.31 -7.18
C GLN A 161 -6.00 -9.36 -7.99
N SER A 162 -6.44 -8.94 -9.17
CA SER A 162 -5.70 -7.97 -10.00
C SER A 162 -5.59 -6.59 -9.33
N GLN A 163 -6.62 -6.15 -8.61
CA GLN A 163 -6.56 -4.90 -7.84
C GLN A 163 -5.57 -5.01 -6.68
N LEU A 164 -5.66 -6.07 -5.87
CA LEU A 164 -4.74 -6.33 -4.76
C LEU A 164 -3.28 -6.39 -5.22
N SER A 165 -2.99 -7.06 -6.35
CA SER A 165 -1.63 -7.09 -6.90
C SER A 165 -1.15 -5.71 -7.35
N THR A 166 -2.04 -4.86 -7.85
CA THR A 166 -1.69 -3.53 -8.34
C THR A 166 -1.45 -2.55 -7.18
N HIS A 167 -2.27 -2.64 -6.12
CA HIS A 167 -2.10 -1.86 -4.89
C HIS A 167 -0.72 -2.09 -4.25
N ASP A 168 -0.19 -3.31 -4.37
CA ASP A 168 1.12 -3.67 -3.82
C ASP A 168 2.29 -3.39 -4.79
N SER A 169 2.08 -3.61 -6.10
CA SER A 169 3.15 -3.55 -7.10
C SER A 169 3.62 -2.12 -7.37
N ILE A 170 2.70 -1.16 -7.48
CA ILE A 170 3.04 0.23 -7.82
C ILE A 170 3.90 0.87 -6.72
N PRO A 171 3.51 0.86 -5.43
CA PRO A 171 4.38 1.35 -4.36
C PRO A 171 5.74 0.64 -4.36
N LYS A 172 5.79 -0.70 -4.51
CA LYS A 172 7.06 -1.45 -4.56
C LYS A 172 7.98 -0.97 -5.71
N SER A 173 7.43 -0.57 -6.85
CA SER A 173 8.21 -0.07 -7.99
C SER A 173 8.73 1.38 -7.83
N LEU A 174 8.16 2.15 -6.90
CA LEU A 174 8.60 3.50 -6.55
C LEU A 174 9.72 3.50 -5.50
N LYS A 175 9.87 2.40 -4.76
CA LYS A 175 10.88 2.25 -3.71
C LYS A 175 12.29 2.20 -4.30
N PHE A 176 13.22 2.93 -3.68
CA PHE A 176 14.66 2.76 -3.86
C PHE A 176 15.30 2.35 -2.52
N ASP A 177 16.46 1.70 -2.58
CA ASP A 177 17.01 0.97 -1.44
C ASP A 177 17.37 1.88 -0.25
N GLU A 178 17.88 3.09 -0.53
CA GLU A 178 18.32 4.04 0.50
C GLU A 178 17.21 4.96 1.05
N MET A 179 15.94 4.77 0.64
CA MET A 179 14.82 5.68 0.93
C MET A 179 14.63 6.02 2.42
N ARG A 180 14.94 5.07 3.32
CA ARG A 180 14.83 5.26 4.78
C ARG A 180 16.17 5.38 5.51
N GLN A 181 17.28 5.16 4.79
CA GLN A 181 18.60 5.04 5.39
C GLN A 181 18.98 6.24 6.26
N ARG A 182 18.63 7.46 5.81
CA ARG A 182 18.95 8.65 6.58
C ARG A 182 18.12 8.74 7.86
N PHE A 183 16.83 8.45 7.79
CA PHE A 183 15.93 8.50 8.95
C PHE A 183 16.42 7.53 10.03
N ASP A 184 16.80 6.32 9.62
CA ASP A 184 17.33 5.28 10.52
C ASP A 184 18.71 5.65 11.12
N ALA A 185 19.43 6.59 10.51
CA ALA A 185 20.75 7.06 10.95
C ALA A 185 20.68 8.29 11.87
N VAL A 186 19.49 8.81 12.20
CA VAL A 186 19.35 9.92 13.15
C VAL A 186 19.44 9.38 14.58
N HIS A 187 20.43 9.86 15.35
CA HIS A 187 20.58 9.49 16.75
C HIS A 187 19.48 10.11 17.62
N THR A 188 19.12 9.42 18.71
CA THR A 188 18.18 9.94 19.71
C THR A 188 18.73 11.22 20.33
N ALA A 189 17.88 12.26 20.37
CA ALA A 189 18.22 13.53 21.01
C ALA A 189 18.52 13.33 22.51
N HIS A 190 19.31 14.25 23.09
CA HIS A 190 19.58 14.24 24.52
C HIS A 190 18.27 14.48 25.30
N GLU A 191 18.08 13.75 26.41
CA GLU A 191 16.81 13.72 27.15
C GLU A 191 16.27 15.10 27.52
N ASP A 192 17.14 16.09 27.78
CA ASP A 192 16.78 17.45 28.19
C ASP A 192 16.75 18.51 27.07
N THR A 193 16.81 18.08 25.81
CA THR A 193 16.80 18.99 24.64
C THR A 193 15.59 18.74 23.77
N PHE A 194 15.08 19.76 23.07
CA PHE A 194 13.94 19.69 22.15
C PHE A 194 12.60 19.27 22.78
N LYS A 195 12.53 19.16 24.12
CA LYS A 195 11.30 18.82 24.86
C LYS A 195 10.14 19.80 24.59
N TRP A 196 10.45 21.07 24.31
CA TRP A 196 9.47 22.12 23.98
C TRP A 196 8.74 21.89 22.65
N ILE A 197 9.27 21.04 21.76
CA ILE A 197 8.56 20.66 20.52
C ILE A 197 7.33 19.80 20.85
N TYR A 198 7.41 19.02 21.93
CA TYR A 198 6.41 18.02 22.30
C TYR A 198 5.67 18.34 23.60
N LYS A 199 6.04 19.44 24.29
CA LYS A 199 5.43 19.86 25.56
C LYS A 199 5.00 21.32 25.46
N PRO A 200 3.85 21.69 26.03
CA PRO A 200 3.46 23.09 26.17
C PRO A 200 4.56 23.84 26.92
N THR A 201 5.14 24.84 26.26
CA THR A 201 6.08 25.76 26.90
C THR A 201 5.29 26.57 27.93
N GLU A 202 5.45 26.27 29.23
CA GLU A 202 4.75 26.94 30.34
C GLU A 202 5.11 28.44 30.54
N VAL A 203 5.70 29.11 29.55
CA VAL A 203 6.08 30.52 29.68
C VAL A 203 5.83 31.27 28.38
N ILE A 204 4.56 31.65 28.15
CA ILE A 204 4.17 33.03 27.77
C ILE A 204 2.80 33.26 28.44
N GLU A 205 2.77 34.10 29.47
CA GLU A 205 1.54 34.56 30.10
C GLU A 205 0.69 35.39 29.10
N GLU A 206 -0.62 35.21 29.19
CA GLU A 206 -1.72 36.00 28.58
C GLU A 206 -1.98 35.86 27.07
N SER A 207 -2.51 34.70 26.64
CA SER A 207 -3.78 34.64 25.88
C SER A 207 -4.21 33.18 25.71
N ASP A 208 -5.51 32.91 25.79
CA ASP A 208 -6.15 31.60 25.82
C ASP A 208 -5.69 30.57 24.75
N ASP A 209 -5.62 29.30 25.18
CA ASP A 209 -5.71 28.06 24.38
C ASP A 209 -4.52 27.65 23.47
N LEU A 210 -3.34 27.42 24.06
CA LEU A 210 -2.16 26.94 23.32
C LEU A 210 -1.57 25.64 23.88
N SER A 211 -2.29 24.53 23.66
CA SER A 211 -1.65 23.22 23.49
C SER A 211 -0.81 23.25 22.22
N TRP A 212 0.51 23.06 22.36
CA TRP A 212 1.49 23.05 21.26
C TRP A 212 1.72 21.69 20.62
N ASP A 213 0.78 20.76 20.76
CA ASP A 213 0.90 19.49 20.05
C ASP A 213 0.67 19.69 18.54
N THR A 214 1.72 19.45 17.75
CA THR A 214 1.67 19.49 16.29
C THR A 214 0.65 18.47 15.76
N GLU A 215 0.52 17.33 16.43
CA GLU A 215 -0.46 16.30 16.09
C GLU A 215 -1.90 16.79 16.30
N ASP A 216 -2.17 17.52 17.39
CA ASP A 216 -3.48 18.12 17.64
C ASP A 216 -3.84 19.18 16.59
N LYS A 217 -2.89 20.06 16.25
CA LYS A 217 -3.12 21.12 15.25
C LYS A 217 -3.31 20.54 13.85
N LEU A 218 -2.57 19.48 13.50
CA LEU A 218 -2.78 18.73 12.28
C LEU A 218 -4.16 18.06 12.29
N THR A 219 -4.55 17.41 13.38
CA THR A 219 -5.86 16.77 13.52
C THR A 219 -7.00 17.77 13.36
N LYS A 220 -6.89 18.95 14.00
CA LYS A 220 -7.85 20.06 13.84
C LYS A 220 -7.94 20.55 12.39
N TRP A 221 -6.81 20.67 11.70
CA TRP A 221 -6.76 21.10 10.29
C TRP A 221 -7.33 20.05 9.33
N VAL A 222 -7.07 18.77 9.59
CA VAL A 222 -7.57 17.64 8.80
C VAL A 222 -9.10 17.56 8.85
N GLY A 223 -9.70 17.82 10.02
CA GLY A 223 -11.15 17.80 10.20
C GLY A 223 -11.73 16.43 9.84
N ALA A 224 -12.70 16.39 8.93
CA ALA A 224 -13.35 15.16 8.47
C ALA A 224 -12.64 14.47 7.29
N LYS A 225 -11.53 15.04 6.78
CA LYS A 225 -10.80 14.52 5.63
C LYS A 225 -9.80 13.43 6.05
N LYS A 226 -9.32 12.68 5.07
CA LYS A 226 -8.24 11.70 5.24
C LYS A 226 -6.89 12.38 5.06
N LEU A 227 -6.08 12.41 6.12
CA LEU A 227 -4.68 12.80 6.02
C LEU A 227 -3.88 11.76 5.24
N ALA A 228 -2.99 12.22 4.36
CA ALA A 228 -1.83 11.45 3.92
C ALA A 228 -0.57 12.25 4.31
N PHE A 229 0.25 11.65 5.17
CA PHE A 229 1.44 12.28 5.72
C PHE A 229 2.69 11.61 5.17
N THR A 230 3.69 12.39 4.79
CA THR A 230 4.98 11.85 4.32
C THR A 230 6.11 12.79 4.67
N SER A 231 7.32 12.23 4.78
CA SER A 231 8.53 12.99 5.01
C SER A 231 9.62 12.55 4.04
N PHE A 232 10.44 13.49 3.58
CA PHE A 232 11.62 13.23 2.76
C PHE A 232 12.80 14.01 3.30
N PHE A 233 13.99 13.44 3.15
CA PHE A 233 15.25 14.07 3.54
C PHE A 233 16.18 14.07 2.33
N PHE A 234 16.58 15.26 1.88
CA PHE A 234 17.65 15.41 0.91
C PHE A 234 18.99 15.13 1.56
N TRP A 235 19.79 14.26 0.95
CA TRP A 235 21.09 13.92 1.49
C TRP A 235 22.20 14.08 0.47
N ARG A 236 23.01 15.14 0.61
CA ARG A 236 24.09 15.49 -0.34
C ARG A 236 25.17 14.40 -0.43
N ASN A 237 25.33 13.58 0.60
CA ASN A 237 26.23 12.42 0.59
C ASN A 237 25.52 11.09 0.28
N GLY A 238 24.21 11.12 0.06
CA GLY A 238 23.39 9.95 -0.22
C GLY A 238 23.49 9.45 -1.65
N SER A 239 22.55 8.56 -2.02
CA SER A 239 22.40 8.09 -3.39
C SER A 239 21.86 9.19 -4.31
N LYS A 240 21.94 8.98 -5.62
CA LYS A 240 21.40 9.90 -6.64
C LYS A 240 19.91 10.22 -6.40
N ALA A 241 19.13 9.26 -5.90
CA ALA A 241 17.72 9.48 -5.58
C ALA A 241 17.54 10.38 -4.34
N GLN A 242 18.42 10.28 -3.34
CA GLN A 242 18.33 11.10 -2.13
C GLN A 242 18.71 12.57 -2.36
N LYS A 243 19.20 12.94 -3.55
CA LYS A 243 19.63 14.31 -3.89
C LYS A 243 18.77 14.97 -4.96
N SER A 244 17.74 14.28 -5.46
CA SER A 244 17.02 14.70 -6.66
C SER A 244 15.53 14.84 -6.46
N LEU A 245 14.92 15.64 -7.33
CA LEU A 245 13.47 15.79 -7.38
C LEU A 245 12.78 14.46 -7.71
N ASP A 246 13.39 13.60 -8.54
CA ASP A 246 12.85 12.28 -8.82
C ASP A 246 12.71 11.45 -7.54
N GLY A 247 13.75 11.39 -6.70
CA GLY A 247 13.67 10.66 -5.45
C GLY A 247 12.72 11.28 -4.41
N LEU A 248 12.62 12.61 -4.37
CA LEU A 248 11.58 13.31 -3.59
C LEU A 248 10.18 12.87 -4.03
N CYS A 249 9.88 12.96 -5.33
CA CYS A 249 8.59 12.57 -5.89
C CYS A 249 8.28 11.08 -5.69
N ARG A 250 9.28 10.19 -5.86
CA ARG A 250 9.14 8.76 -5.61
C ARG A 250 8.81 8.47 -4.16
N SER A 251 9.48 9.13 -3.22
CA SER A 251 9.27 8.91 -1.78
C SER A 251 7.87 9.37 -1.36
N ILE A 252 7.48 10.57 -1.79
CA ILE A 252 6.13 11.11 -1.55
C ILE A 252 5.06 10.14 -2.10
N LEU A 253 5.17 9.73 -3.37
CA LEU A 253 4.20 8.82 -3.97
C LEU A 253 4.24 7.43 -3.29
N HIS A 254 5.41 6.91 -2.98
CA HIS A 254 5.53 5.62 -2.30
C HIS A 254 4.78 5.61 -0.97
N ASP A 255 5.00 6.61 -0.13
CA ASP A 255 4.40 6.67 1.20
C ASP A 255 2.90 7.00 1.13
N MET A 256 2.51 7.99 0.32
CA MET A 256 1.10 8.35 0.13
C MET A 256 0.28 7.20 -0.44
N LEU A 257 0.77 6.49 -1.46
CA LEU A 257 0.03 5.40 -2.09
C LEU A 257 -0.01 4.13 -1.21
N ARG A 258 0.99 3.94 -0.35
CA ARG A 258 0.98 2.86 0.64
C ARG A 258 -0.05 3.14 1.73
N GLU A 259 -0.16 4.38 2.20
CA GLU A 259 -1.14 4.78 3.22
C GLU A 259 -2.57 4.90 2.65
N ARG A 260 -2.70 5.41 1.43
CA ARG A 260 -3.97 5.67 0.72
C ARG A 260 -3.99 5.00 -0.65
N PRO A 261 -4.26 3.69 -0.72
CA PRO A 261 -4.25 2.95 -1.99
C PRO A 261 -5.32 3.41 -2.99
N ASP A 262 -6.34 4.14 -2.53
CA ASP A 262 -7.36 4.77 -3.36
C ASP A 262 -6.81 5.87 -4.28
N LEU A 263 -5.66 6.48 -3.93
CA LEU A 263 -4.98 7.48 -4.75
C LEU A 263 -4.26 6.88 -5.97
N ILE A 264 -4.03 5.56 -6.00
CA ILE A 264 -3.25 4.89 -7.06
C ILE A 264 -3.91 5.09 -8.43
N PHE A 265 -5.23 5.03 -8.48
CA PHE A 265 -6.00 5.17 -9.72
C PHE A 265 -5.81 6.56 -10.36
N GLU A 266 -5.79 7.60 -9.52
CA GLU A 266 -5.62 8.99 -9.95
C GLU A 266 -4.15 9.29 -10.32
N ALA A 267 -3.20 8.73 -9.55
CA ALA A 267 -1.77 8.89 -9.80
C ALA A 267 -1.33 8.20 -11.10
N PHE A 268 -1.77 6.96 -11.33
CA PHE A 268 -1.29 6.08 -12.42
C PHE A 268 -2.42 5.50 -13.28
N PRO A 269 -3.26 6.34 -13.95
CA PRO A 269 -4.42 5.85 -14.68
C PRO A 269 -4.05 4.96 -15.88
N GLY A 270 -2.90 5.20 -16.52
CA GLY A 270 -2.43 4.42 -17.66
C GLY A 270 -1.92 3.03 -17.28
N GLN A 271 -1.08 2.96 -16.24
CA GLN A 271 -0.50 1.72 -15.71
C GLN A 271 -1.57 0.85 -15.05
N TRP A 272 -2.53 1.47 -14.38
CA TRP A 272 -3.72 0.79 -13.86
C TRP A 272 -4.52 0.13 -14.98
N ARG A 273 -4.81 0.86 -16.07
CA ARG A 273 -5.58 0.34 -17.22
C ARG A 273 -4.83 -0.73 -18.03
N SER A 274 -3.51 -0.67 -18.11
CA SER A 274 -2.71 -1.67 -18.84
C SER A 274 -2.53 -2.96 -18.03
N GLN A 275 -2.33 -2.89 -16.71
CA GLN A 275 -2.25 -4.07 -15.84
C GLN A 275 -3.61 -4.78 -15.69
N ALA A 276 -4.72 -4.03 -15.64
CA ALA A 276 -6.06 -4.62 -15.65
C ALA A 276 -6.37 -5.43 -16.94
N LYS A 277 -5.65 -5.17 -18.04
CA LYS A 277 -5.79 -5.90 -19.32
C LYS A 277 -4.83 -7.09 -19.46
N HIS A 278 -3.74 -7.13 -18.71
CA HIS A 278 -2.71 -8.16 -18.80
C HIS A 278 -2.39 -8.72 -17.40
N ALA A 279 -3.28 -9.56 -16.87
CA ALA A 279 -3.10 -10.23 -15.57
C ALA A 279 -1.89 -11.20 -15.51
N SER A 280 -1.17 -11.40 -16.61
CA SER A 280 -0.04 -12.31 -16.72
C SER A 280 1.35 -11.64 -16.76
N TRP A 281 1.44 -10.31 -16.59
CA TRP A 281 2.75 -9.68 -16.37
C TRP A 281 3.18 -9.84 -14.91
N LYS A 282 3.80 -10.99 -14.61
CA LYS A 282 4.67 -11.14 -13.45
C LYS A 282 5.79 -10.11 -13.56
N PHE A 283 5.72 -9.04 -12.78
CA PHE A 283 6.86 -8.15 -12.59
C PHE A 283 7.87 -8.84 -11.65
N GLU A 284 8.59 -9.82 -12.19
CA GLU A 284 9.88 -10.27 -11.64
C GLU A 284 11.03 -9.36 -12.12
N ASN A 285 10.76 -8.45 -13.08
CA ASN A 285 11.73 -7.44 -13.52
C ASN A 285 11.45 -6.09 -12.86
N ARG A 286 12.37 -5.64 -12.00
CA ARG A 286 12.43 -4.29 -11.41
C ARG A 286 12.65 -3.19 -12.46
N GLN A 287 11.80 -3.07 -13.49
CA GLN A 287 11.86 -1.88 -14.34
C GLN A 287 11.26 -0.71 -13.56
N GLN A 288 12.14 0.16 -13.06
CA GLN A 288 11.77 1.38 -12.37
C GLN A 288 10.88 2.24 -13.27
N ILE A 289 9.77 2.75 -12.71
CA ILE A 289 8.91 3.72 -13.39
C ILE A 289 9.77 4.93 -13.82
N PRO A 290 9.71 5.41 -15.08
CA PRO A 290 10.50 6.55 -15.54
C PRO A 290 10.22 7.84 -14.75
N SER A 291 11.24 8.67 -14.55
CA SER A 291 11.14 9.92 -13.76
C SER A 291 10.03 10.86 -14.23
N SER A 292 9.86 11.05 -15.54
CA SER A 292 8.79 11.88 -16.10
C SER A 292 7.38 11.39 -15.72
N VAL A 293 7.20 10.07 -15.62
CA VAL A 293 5.93 9.45 -15.23
C VAL A 293 5.68 9.65 -13.74
N VAL A 294 6.71 9.54 -12.91
CA VAL A 294 6.65 9.77 -11.45
C VAL A 294 6.28 11.23 -11.17
N LYS A 295 7.02 12.19 -11.73
CA LYS A 295 6.75 13.62 -11.56
C LYS A 295 5.34 13.97 -12.02
N GLY A 296 4.94 13.50 -13.21
CA GLY A 296 3.59 13.70 -13.72
C GLY A 296 2.50 13.05 -12.87
N ALA A 297 2.77 11.93 -12.20
CA ALA A 297 1.82 11.29 -11.29
C ALA A 297 1.56 12.13 -10.05
N LEU A 298 2.62 12.69 -9.46
CA LEU A 298 2.49 13.57 -8.30
C LEU A 298 1.78 14.86 -8.66
N GLU A 299 2.15 15.48 -9.79
CA GLU A 299 1.46 16.68 -10.29
C GLU A 299 -0.04 16.43 -10.54
N ARG A 300 -0.42 15.26 -11.08
CA ARG A 300 -1.83 14.89 -11.26
C ARG A 300 -2.58 14.82 -9.95
N LEU A 301 -1.98 14.25 -8.90
CA LEU A 301 -2.60 14.20 -7.58
C LEU A 301 -2.83 15.59 -7.03
N PHE A 302 -1.81 16.46 -7.06
CA PHE A 302 -1.90 17.78 -6.45
C PHE A 302 -2.73 18.79 -7.27
N LYS A 303 -2.91 18.58 -8.58
CA LYS A 303 -3.80 19.39 -9.42
C LYS A 303 -5.26 18.92 -9.39
N ASN A 304 -5.58 17.77 -8.78
CA ASN A 304 -6.94 17.23 -8.80
C ASN A 304 -7.81 17.79 -7.65
N GLU A 305 -8.58 18.83 -7.94
CA GLU A 305 -9.47 19.49 -6.98
C GLU A 305 -10.48 18.55 -6.30
N LYS A 306 -10.92 17.49 -6.98
CA LYS A 306 -11.90 16.54 -6.43
C LYS A 306 -11.30 15.71 -5.29
N LEU A 307 -9.99 15.41 -5.35
CA LEU A 307 -9.32 14.66 -4.29
C LEU A 307 -9.34 15.42 -2.96
N TYR A 308 -9.21 16.75 -3.00
CA TYR A 308 -9.21 17.59 -1.81
C TYR A 308 -10.56 17.67 -1.08
N GLN A 309 -11.64 17.13 -1.65
CA GLN A 309 -12.90 16.97 -0.94
C GLN A 309 -12.82 15.89 0.15
N GLN A 310 -11.97 14.88 -0.07
CA GLN A 310 -11.84 13.72 0.81
C GLN A 310 -10.46 13.61 1.46
N HIS A 311 -9.43 14.23 0.87
CA HIS A 311 -8.05 14.09 1.27
C HIS A 311 -7.40 15.43 1.59
N ILE A 312 -6.38 15.37 2.44
CA ILE A 312 -5.52 16.48 2.79
C ILE A 312 -4.09 15.96 2.95
N PHE A 313 -3.09 16.76 2.55
CA PHE A 313 -1.72 16.29 2.44
C PHE A 313 -0.78 17.15 3.29
N CYS A 314 0.10 16.50 4.04
CA CYS A 314 1.15 17.16 4.79
C CYS A 314 2.49 16.51 4.48
N ILE A 315 3.45 17.31 4.03
CA ILE A 315 4.74 16.83 3.52
C ILE A 315 5.86 17.57 4.22
N PHE A 316 6.74 16.84 4.88
CA PHE A 316 7.94 17.40 5.49
C PHE A 316 9.12 17.13 4.57
N ILE A 317 9.89 18.17 4.23
CA ILE A 317 11.06 18.07 3.36
C ILE A 317 12.24 18.69 4.07
N ASP A 318 13.21 17.87 4.43
CA ASP A 318 14.40 18.30 5.16
C ASP A 318 15.63 18.42 4.26
N GLY A 319 16.41 19.47 4.49
CA GLY A 319 17.68 19.74 3.83
C GLY A 319 17.57 20.21 2.38
N LEU A 320 16.73 21.20 2.05
CA LEU A 320 16.62 21.68 0.65
C LEU A 320 17.97 22.10 0.03
N ASP A 321 18.90 22.62 0.85
CA ASP A 321 20.28 22.94 0.44
C ASP A 321 21.14 21.72 0.08
N GLU A 322 20.68 20.52 0.42
CA GLU A 322 21.32 19.25 0.07
C GLU A 322 20.84 18.67 -1.28
N PHE A 323 19.89 19.33 -1.96
CA PHE A 323 19.55 19.07 -3.36
C PHE A 323 20.79 19.28 -4.24
N GLU A 324 20.90 18.50 -5.34
CA GLU A 324 22.02 18.56 -6.28
C GLU A 324 21.59 19.22 -7.61
N PRO A 325 21.87 20.52 -7.82
CA PRO A 325 21.54 21.22 -9.05
C PRO A 325 22.24 20.64 -10.28
N GLY A 326 21.59 20.73 -11.45
CA GLY A 326 22.22 20.51 -12.75
C GLY A 326 22.54 19.06 -13.15
N ILE A 327 22.66 18.09 -12.23
CA ILE A 327 23.16 16.74 -12.58
C ILE A 327 22.09 15.81 -13.18
N GLN A 328 20.81 15.94 -12.82
CA GLN A 328 19.75 15.01 -13.30
C GLN A 328 18.75 15.63 -14.27
N ASP A 329 18.34 16.87 -14.04
CA ASP A 329 17.26 17.51 -14.81
C ASP A 329 17.65 18.90 -15.34
N GLY A 330 18.90 19.33 -15.14
CA GLY A 330 19.32 20.70 -15.45
C GLY A 330 18.70 21.78 -14.55
N MET A 331 17.98 21.38 -13.50
CA MET A 331 17.29 22.29 -12.59
C MET A 331 18.24 22.94 -11.60
N ASP A 332 17.93 24.18 -11.23
CA ASP A 332 18.56 24.89 -10.13
C ASP A 332 17.67 24.93 -8.86
N TYR A 333 18.11 25.65 -7.84
CA TYR A 333 17.33 25.81 -6.60
C TYR A 333 16.04 26.63 -6.82
N ILE A 334 16.04 27.58 -7.75
CA ILE A 334 14.88 28.41 -8.07
C ILE A 334 13.80 27.54 -8.74
N ASP A 335 14.20 26.65 -9.65
CA ASP A 335 13.31 25.66 -10.27
C ASP A 335 12.67 24.75 -9.21
N LEU A 336 13.47 24.26 -8.25
CA LEU A 336 12.96 23.43 -7.15
C LEU A 336 11.91 24.20 -6.33
N VAL A 337 12.22 25.42 -5.91
CA VAL A 337 11.30 26.27 -5.15
C VAL A 337 10.01 26.52 -5.93
N ASN A 338 10.12 26.85 -7.22
CA ASN A 338 8.97 27.07 -8.10
C ASN A 338 8.05 25.85 -8.17
N ILE A 339 8.62 24.65 -8.29
CA ILE A 339 7.84 23.40 -8.29
C ILE A 339 7.12 23.19 -6.96
N LEU A 340 7.81 23.36 -5.83
CA LEU A 340 7.22 23.22 -4.50
C LEU A 340 6.09 24.23 -4.26
N ARG A 341 6.29 25.50 -4.67
CA ARG A 341 5.25 26.54 -4.61
C ARG A 341 4.05 26.17 -5.47
N GLN A 342 4.26 25.73 -6.71
CA GLN A 342 3.17 25.32 -7.60
C GLN A 342 2.30 24.22 -6.99
N TRP A 343 2.90 23.25 -6.29
CA TRP A 343 2.13 22.20 -5.59
C TRP A 343 1.15 22.79 -4.58
N THR A 344 1.58 23.79 -3.79
CA THR A 344 0.73 24.42 -2.77
C THR A 344 -0.37 25.31 -3.35
N ILE A 345 -0.07 26.07 -4.42
CA ILE A 345 -1.02 26.99 -5.06
C ILE A 345 -2.25 26.22 -5.58
N HIS A 346 -2.03 25.06 -6.21
CA HIS A 346 -3.13 24.23 -6.74
C HIS A 346 -3.97 23.55 -5.66
N ALA A 347 -3.46 23.43 -4.43
CA ALA A 347 -4.12 22.69 -3.37
C ALA A 347 -5.14 23.50 -2.56
N ASN A 348 -5.18 24.84 -2.75
CA ASN A 348 -6.10 25.75 -2.07
C ASN A 348 -6.21 25.50 -0.55
N GLY A 349 -5.05 25.37 0.13
CA GLY A 349 -4.96 25.13 1.57
C GLY A 349 -5.12 23.68 2.03
N ASN A 350 -5.23 22.71 1.12
CA ASN A 350 -5.32 21.28 1.43
C ASN A 350 -3.99 20.51 1.29
N LEU A 351 -2.91 21.22 0.95
CA LEU A 351 -1.54 20.73 1.00
C LEU A 351 -0.73 21.69 1.87
N LYS A 352 0.00 21.15 2.85
CA LYS A 352 1.01 21.88 3.63
C LYS A 352 2.37 21.26 3.42
N LEU A 353 3.35 22.11 3.12
CA LEU A 353 4.76 21.75 3.07
C LEU A 353 5.45 22.34 4.30
N CYS A 354 6.21 21.52 5.03
CA CYS A 354 7.16 21.97 6.05
C CYS A 354 8.56 21.75 5.49
N LEU A 355 9.29 22.84 5.29
CA LEU A 355 10.58 22.83 4.61
C LEU A 355 11.67 23.23 5.61
N SER A 356 12.82 22.55 5.56
CA SER A 356 14.02 22.99 6.27
C SER A 356 15.23 23.06 5.34
N SER A 357 16.09 24.04 5.58
CA SER A 357 17.33 24.26 4.86
C SER A 357 18.32 25.02 5.74
N ARG A 358 19.58 25.11 5.30
CA ARG A 358 20.49 26.17 5.75
C ARG A 358 19.99 27.56 5.29
N GLU A 359 20.52 28.61 5.90
CA GLU A 359 20.26 30.01 5.52
C GLU A 359 20.98 30.39 4.22
N GLU A 360 20.67 29.68 3.14
CA GLU A 360 21.15 30.00 1.78
C GLU A 360 20.30 31.13 1.20
N GLY A 361 20.94 32.08 0.53
CA GLY A 361 20.29 33.31 0.03
C GLY A 361 19.04 33.03 -0.81
N VAL A 362 19.10 32.05 -1.71
CA VAL A 362 17.93 31.66 -2.53
C VAL A 362 16.70 31.29 -1.69
N PHE A 363 16.85 30.48 -0.64
CA PHE A 363 15.69 30.06 0.16
C PHE A 363 15.21 31.18 1.07
N MET A 364 16.12 32.00 1.59
CA MET A 364 15.79 33.17 2.40
C MET A 364 14.98 34.19 1.59
N ASP A 365 15.42 34.51 0.37
CA ASP A 365 14.76 35.48 -0.50
C ASP A 365 13.42 34.94 -1.00
N GLU A 366 13.39 33.68 -1.43
CA GLU A 366 12.17 33.10 -2.00
C GLU A 366 11.09 32.90 -0.94
N TYR A 367 11.41 32.43 0.28
CA TYR A 367 10.41 32.11 1.32
C TYR A 367 10.20 33.22 2.36
N ASP A 368 10.73 34.43 2.17
CA ASP A 368 10.66 35.54 3.14
C ASP A 368 9.23 35.87 3.60
N ASN A 369 8.27 35.78 2.67
CA ASN A 369 6.85 36.07 2.94
C ASN A 369 6.06 34.88 3.51
N ASP A 370 6.65 33.69 3.59
CA ASP A 370 6.00 32.49 4.12
C ASP A 370 6.28 32.33 5.63
N PRO A 371 5.40 31.66 6.40
CA PRO A 371 5.65 31.40 7.82
C PRO A 371 6.94 30.59 8.00
N ASN A 372 7.95 31.23 8.60
CA ASN A 372 9.27 30.63 8.83
C ASN A 372 9.78 30.96 10.23
N PHE A 373 10.73 30.17 10.70
CA PHE A 373 11.46 30.42 11.94
C PHE A 373 12.87 29.85 11.83
N ARG A 374 13.78 30.40 12.62
CA ARG A 374 15.16 29.92 12.74
C ARG A 374 15.27 28.98 13.93
N LEU A 375 15.70 27.74 13.69
CA LEU A 375 15.77 26.73 14.75
C LEU A 375 16.77 27.12 15.86
N GLN A 376 17.84 27.83 15.52
CA GLN A 376 18.83 28.31 16.50
C GLN A 376 18.25 29.30 17.51
N ASP A 377 17.23 30.08 17.11
CA ASP A 377 16.60 31.06 17.99
C ASP A 377 15.72 30.38 19.05
N LEU A 378 15.14 29.22 18.70
CA LEU A 378 14.31 28.41 19.60
C LEU A 378 15.11 27.46 20.50
N THR A 379 16.29 27.02 20.04
CA THR A 379 17.12 26.02 20.74
C THR A 379 18.14 26.63 21.71
N ARG A 380 18.16 27.96 21.87
CA ARG A 380 19.09 28.64 22.79
C ARG A 380 18.95 28.12 24.23
N SER A 381 17.71 27.98 24.73
CA SER A 381 17.45 27.47 26.08
C SER A 381 17.88 26.01 26.24
N ASP A 382 17.64 25.17 25.24
CA ASP A 382 18.10 23.78 25.23
C ASP A 382 19.62 23.70 25.32
N THR A 383 20.30 24.56 24.57
CA THR A 383 21.78 24.62 24.56
C THR A 383 22.31 25.05 25.94
N GLN A 384 21.66 26.02 26.60
CA GLN A 384 21.99 26.41 27.98
C GLN A 384 21.78 25.25 28.97
N ASN A 385 20.65 24.56 28.87
CA ASN A 385 20.32 23.43 29.74
C ASN A 385 21.27 22.26 29.55
N TYR A 386 21.65 21.96 28.30
CA TYR A 386 22.68 20.98 27.98
C TYR A 386 24.00 21.31 28.68
N VAL A 387 24.48 22.56 28.59
CA VAL A 387 25.72 22.98 29.26
C VAL A 387 25.60 22.86 30.78
N ARG A 388 24.49 23.30 31.39
CA ARG A 388 24.26 23.16 32.84
C ARG A 388 24.27 21.71 33.30
N SER A 389 23.61 20.83 32.55
CA SER A 389 23.54 19.40 32.84
C SER A 389 24.93 18.75 32.75
N ARG A 390 25.67 19.04 31.68
CA ARG A 390 27.02 18.50 31.45
C ARG A 390 28.07 19.01 32.43
N LEU A 391 27.94 20.24 32.91
CA LEU A 391 28.83 20.88 33.89
C LEU A 391 28.28 20.84 35.32
N SER A 392 27.32 19.95 35.59
CA SER A 392 26.67 19.82 36.91
C SER A 392 27.64 19.56 38.06
N SER A 393 28.76 18.87 37.80
CA SER A 393 29.80 18.57 38.79
C SER A 393 30.74 19.73 39.11
N LEU A 394 30.64 20.86 38.41
CA LEU A 394 31.44 22.05 38.69
C LEU A 394 30.93 22.73 39.97
N ARG A 395 31.80 22.85 40.97
CA ARG A 395 31.47 23.42 42.30
C ARG A 395 31.26 24.93 42.30
N ASP A 396 31.92 25.63 41.37
CA ASP A 396 31.81 27.09 41.24
C ASP A 396 30.53 27.45 40.46
N GLU A 397 29.47 27.77 41.20
CA GLU A 397 28.17 28.11 40.62
C GLU A 397 28.20 29.41 39.79
N ASN A 398 29.06 30.37 40.14
CA ASN A 398 29.21 31.60 39.35
C ASN A 398 29.86 31.32 38.00
N LEU A 399 30.90 30.47 37.98
CA LEU A 399 31.51 30.02 36.73
C LEU A 399 30.52 29.18 35.92
N LYS A 400 29.80 28.26 36.54
CA LYS A 400 28.81 27.41 35.86
C LYS A 400 27.73 28.24 35.17
N LEU A 401 27.21 29.28 35.85
CA LEU A 401 26.25 30.21 35.25
C LEU A 401 26.85 31.00 34.08
N HIS A 402 28.10 31.47 34.24
CA HIS A 402 28.81 32.16 33.17
C HIS A 402 29.03 31.26 31.94
N LEU A 403 29.52 30.03 32.12
CA LEU A 403 29.73 29.05 31.03
C LEU A 403 28.41 28.67 30.35
N ALA A 404 27.33 28.49 31.13
CA ALA A 404 26.00 28.23 30.61
C ALA A 404 25.44 29.38 29.77
N THR A 405 25.95 30.61 29.91
CA THR A 405 25.53 31.78 29.14
C THR A 405 26.44 32.01 27.93
N GLU A 406 27.76 31.98 28.16
CA GLU A 406 28.77 32.32 27.16
C GLU A 406 28.92 31.26 26.07
N ILE A 407 28.84 29.96 26.42
CA ILE A 407 29.02 28.87 25.44
C ILE A 407 27.92 28.90 24.37
N PRO A 408 26.62 28.97 24.71
CA PRO A 408 25.56 29.09 23.70
C PRO A 408 25.66 30.36 22.84
N GLU A 409 26.15 31.47 23.39
CA GLU A 409 26.34 32.72 22.62
C GLU A 409 27.47 32.62 21.60
N ARG A 410 28.55 31.90 21.93
CA ARG A 410 29.67 31.67 21.03
C ARG A 410 29.42 30.60 19.99
N SER A 411 28.47 29.69 20.22
CA SER A 411 28.17 28.60 19.30
C SER A 411 27.46 29.06 18.03
N SER A 412 26.89 30.28 18.01
CA SER A 412 26.05 30.79 16.92
C SER A 412 24.93 29.81 16.54
N GLY A 413 24.38 29.09 17.52
CA GLY A 413 23.33 28.09 17.30
C GLY A 413 23.82 26.70 16.90
N ILE A 414 25.12 26.48 16.74
CA ILE A 414 25.68 25.19 16.31
C ILE A 414 25.80 24.26 17.53
N PHE A 415 24.83 23.36 17.71
CA PHE A 415 24.80 22.45 18.88
C PHE A 415 26.04 21.57 18.99
N LEU A 416 26.61 21.11 17.86
CA LEU A 416 27.86 20.34 17.86
C LEU A 416 29.04 21.14 18.45
N TRP A 417 29.10 22.44 18.18
CA TRP A 417 30.12 23.31 18.76
C TRP A 417 29.97 23.33 20.28
N THR A 418 28.74 23.51 20.78
CA THR A 418 28.42 23.45 22.22
C THR A 418 28.83 22.10 22.82
N TYR A 419 28.51 20.98 22.16
CA TYR A 419 28.88 19.63 22.58
C TYR A 419 30.40 19.50 22.78
N LEU A 420 31.17 19.89 21.76
CA LEU A 420 32.63 19.77 21.77
C LEU A 420 33.26 20.68 22.82
N VAL A 421 32.81 21.92 22.95
CA VAL A 421 33.32 22.85 23.96
C VAL A 421 32.97 22.40 25.39
N ALA A 422 31.76 21.89 25.62
CA ALA A 422 31.43 21.31 26.91
C ALA A 422 32.32 20.10 27.23
N LYS A 423 32.63 19.28 26.22
CA LYS A 423 33.52 18.11 26.35
C LYS A 423 34.96 18.53 26.69
N THR A 424 35.53 19.53 26.01
CA THR A 424 36.90 20.02 26.30
C THR A 424 36.99 20.62 27.71
N ILE A 425 35.99 21.38 28.14
CA ILE A 425 35.91 21.92 29.50
C ILE A 425 35.83 20.80 30.54
N ARG A 426 34.97 19.80 30.34
CA ARG A 426 34.88 18.63 31.24
C ARG A 426 36.20 17.87 31.32
N ASN A 427 36.90 17.72 30.20
CA ASN A 427 38.23 17.08 30.19
C ASN A 427 39.26 17.89 30.99
N LYS A 428 39.19 19.22 31.03
CA LYS A 428 40.05 20.01 31.94
C LYS A 428 39.64 19.89 33.40
N MET A 429 38.34 19.74 33.69
CA MET A 429 37.85 19.51 35.05
C MET A 429 38.35 18.19 35.64
N THR A 430 38.44 17.11 34.85
CA THR A 430 38.99 15.83 35.34
C THR A 430 40.46 15.95 35.75
N HIS A 431 41.20 16.86 35.13
CA HIS A 431 42.58 17.19 35.47
C HIS A 431 42.69 18.26 36.58
N LYS A 432 41.62 18.48 37.36
CA LYS A 432 41.55 19.42 38.50
C LYS A 432 41.91 20.87 38.13
N ALA A 433 41.61 21.31 36.91
CA ALA A 433 41.79 22.71 36.52
C ALA A 433 40.99 23.66 37.41
N THR A 434 41.57 24.83 37.72
CA THR A 434 40.90 25.87 38.51
C THR A 434 39.82 26.59 37.69
N SER A 435 38.90 27.29 38.36
CA SER A 435 37.87 28.10 37.69
C SER A 435 38.46 29.08 36.67
N ASP A 436 39.58 29.74 37.01
CA ASP A 436 40.24 30.70 36.11
C ASP A 436 40.83 30.02 34.88
N MET A 437 41.43 28.83 35.03
CA MET A 437 41.93 28.05 33.90
C MET A 437 40.80 27.64 32.94
N LEU A 438 39.61 27.32 33.46
CA LEU A 438 38.45 26.99 32.65
C LEU A 438 37.92 28.22 31.88
N ARG A 439 37.87 29.40 32.52
CA ARG A 439 37.53 30.66 31.84
C ARG A 439 38.53 31.00 30.74
N GLN A 440 39.82 30.91 31.05
CA GLN A 440 40.87 31.18 30.08
C GLN A 440 40.80 30.20 28.91
N HIS A 441 40.53 28.92 29.17
CA HIS A 441 40.36 27.93 28.11
C HIS A 441 39.17 28.27 27.20
N LEU A 442 38.02 28.68 27.75
CA LEU A 442 36.90 29.11 26.91
C LEU A 442 37.30 30.29 26.01
N ASN A 443 38.12 31.20 26.52
CA ASN A 443 38.61 32.34 25.74
C ASN A 443 39.58 31.97 24.62
N THR A 444 40.27 30.83 24.70
CA THR A 444 41.15 30.34 23.62
C THR A 444 40.39 29.64 22.49
N LEU A 445 39.14 29.21 22.72
CA LEU A 445 38.38 28.44 21.75
C LEU A 445 37.80 29.35 20.65
N PRO A 446 38.03 29.02 19.36
CA PRO A 446 37.53 29.85 18.26
C PRO A 446 36.02 29.67 18.05
N ARG A 447 35.40 30.69 17.45
CA ARG A 447 34.01 30.61 16.98
C ARG A 447 33.94 29.85 15.66
N GLY A 448 32.80 29.23 15.39
CA GLY A 448 32.60 28.45 14.18
C GLY A 448 33.18 27.03 14.28
N LEU A 449 32.55 26.11 13.57
CA LEU A 449 32.86 24.68 13.70
C LEU A 449 34.20 24.30 13.05
N GLU A 450 34.52 24.89 11.90
CA GLU A 450 35.77 24.62 11.18
C GLU A 450 37.01 25.01 11.98
N SER A 451 37.03 26.27 12.45
CA SER A 451 38.11 26.76 13.29
C SER A 451 38.21 25.97 14.59
N LEU A 452 37.09 25.50 15.15
CA LEU A 452 37.11 24.65 16.35
C LEU A 452 37.76 23.29 16.08
N PHE A 453 37.47 22.64 14.95
CA PHE A 453 38.14 21.38 14.59
C PHE A 453 39.64 21.57 14.40
N HIS A 454 40.04 22.61 13.68
CA HIS A 454 41.45 22.94 13.51
C HIS A 454 42.15 23.16 14.86
N HIS A 455 41.50 23.92 15.76
CA HIS A 455 42.01 24.11 17.11
C HIS A 455 42.11 22.80 17.90
N ILE A 456 41.10 21.91 17.83
CA ILE A 456 41.14 20.60 18.50
C ILE A 456 42.33 19.78 18.00
N LEU A 457 42.54 19.70 16.68
CA LEU A 457 43.65 18.97 16.09
C LEU A 457 45.02 19.54 16.51
N GLN A 458 45.15 20.87 16.61
CA GLN A 458 46.37 21.53 17.09
C GLN A 458 46.67 21.30 18.58
N GLN A 459 45.66 20.98 19.40
CA GLN A 459 45.85 20.68 20.81
C GLN A 459 46.26 19.21 21.06
N LEU A 460 46.13 18.34 20.05
CA LEU A 460 46.57 16.95 20.14
C LEU A 460 48.09 16.85 19.94
N GLU A 461 48.69 15.81 20.50
CA GLU A 461 50.07 15.45 20.17
C GLU A 461 50.20 15.21 18.66
N PRO A 462 51.32 15.58 18.00
CA PRO A 462 51.45 15.46 16.54
C PRO A 462 51.15 14.06 15.99
N GLY A 463 51.51 13.01 16.73
CA GLY A 463 51.20 11.63 16.38
C GLY A 463 49.69 11.32 16.46
N ASP A 464 49.00 11.82 17.47
CA ASP A 464 47.56 11.62 17.67
C ASP A 464 46.73 12.44 16.68
N ALA A 465 47.17 13.67 16.34
CA ALA A 465 46.56 14.47 15.29
C ALA A 465 46.63 13.76 13.93
N LYS A 466 47.82 13.25 13.56
CA LYS A 466 48.03 12.47 12.34
C LYS A 466 47.18 11.20 12.32
N LYS A 467 47.17 10.45 13.43
CA LYS A 467 46.34 9.25 13.60
C LYS A 467 44.87 9.56 13.41
N THR A 468 44.37 10.63 14.03
CA THR A 468 42.97 11.07 13.93
C THR A 468 42.58 11.38 12.49
N LEU A 469 43.40 12.13 11.77
CA LEU A 469 43.15 12.45 10.35
C LEU A 469 43.09 11.19 9.47
N ARG A 470 43.98 10.21 9.71
CA ARG A 470 43.94 8.91 9.03
C ARG A 470 42.71 8.09 9.36
N ILE A 471 42.25 8.10 10.61
CA ILE A 471 40.99 7.45 11.00
C ILE A 471 39.80 8.13 10.32
N ILE A 472 39.76 9.46 10.28
CA ILE A 472 38.71 10.22 9.59
C ILE A 472 38.64 9.79 8.12
N ASN A 473 39.78 9.77 7.43
CA ASN A 473 39.87 9.35 6.02
C ASN A 473 39.43 7.87 5.84
N ALA A 474 39.97 6.96 6.66
CA ALA A 474 39.62 5.54 6.57
C ALA A 474 38.13 5.29 6.85
N LEU A 475 37.54 6.00 7.81
CA LEU A 475 36.13 5.90 8.15
C LEU A 475 35.23 6.50 7.07
N GLN A 476 35.63 7.61 6.44
CA GLN A 476 34.96 8.16 5.26
C GLN A 476 34.94 7.16 4.11
N THR A 477 36.09 6.55 3.80
CA THR A 477 36.20 5.55 2.72
C THR A 477 35.41 4.29 3.05
N ALA A 478 35.47 3.81 4.29
CA ALA A 478 34.67 2.67 4.74
C ALA A 478 33.16 2.94 4.56
N LYS A 479 32.68 4.10 5.01
CA LYS A 479 31.27 4.49 4.86
C LYS A 479 30.81 4.61 3.41
N SER A 480 31.64 5.18 2.52
CA SER A 480 31.35 5.23 1.08
C SER A 480 31.19 3.83 0.47
N ASN A 481 31.87 2.83 1.02
CA ASN A 481 31.79 1.43 0.62
C ASN A 481 30.80 0.59 1.46
N ARG A 482 29.93 1.24 2.27
CA ARG A 482 28.94 0.60 3.17
C ARG A 482 29.55 -0.33 4.23
N LEU A 483 30.78 -0.05 4.63
CA LEU A 483 31.53 -0.75 5.65
C LEU A 483 31.49 -0.01 6.98
N GLU A 484 31.76 -0.75 8.06
CA GLU A 484 32.03 -0.18 9.38
C GLU A 484 33.48 -0.51 9.76
N LEU A 485 34.12 0.41 10.46
CA LEU A 485 35.52 0.34 10.81
C LEU A 485 35.64 -0.12 12.28
N PRO A 486 36.23 -1.27 12.60
CA PRO A 486 36.29 -1.76 13.98
C PRO A 486 37.09 -0.83 14.91
N LEU A 487 36.78 -0.82 16.21
CA LEU A 487 37.52 -0.04 17.22
C LEU A 487 39.03 -0.40 17.26
N LEU A 488 39.39 -1.64 16.92
CA LEU A 488 40.76 -2.14 16.83
C LEU A 488 41.65 -1.39 15.81
N THR A 489 41.04 -0.63 14.89
CA THR A 489 41.74 0.23 13.92
C THR A 489 42.77 1.15 14.58
N ILE A 490 42.51 1.63 15.80
CA ILE A 490 43.45 2.51 16.53
C ILE A 490 44.80 1.81 16.75
N THR A 491 44.77 0.58 17.28
CA THR A 491 45.99 -0.21 17.52
C THR A 491 46.64 -0.68 16.23
N LEU A 492 45.86 -0.94 15.19
CA LEU A 492 46.40 -1.31 13.87
C LEU A 492 47.14 -0.14 13.22
N LEU A 493 46.69 1.10 13.46
CA LEU A 493 47.38 2.31 12.99
C LEU A 493 48.74 2.45 13.68
N ASP A 494 48.80 2.23 14.99
CA ASP A 494 50.07 2.26 15.74
C ASP A 494 51.08 1.25 15.17
N LYS A 495 50.64 0.02 14.92
CA LYS A 495 51.50 -1.01 14.33
C LYS A 495 51.95 -0.68 12.90
N TYR A 496 51.08 -0.03 12.12
CA TYR A 496 51.43 0.40 10.77
C TYR A 496 52.46 1.53 10.78
N ASP A 497 52.37 2.45 11.74
CA ASP A 497 53.36 3.53 11.91
C ASP A 497 54.73 2.99 12.36
N GLU A 498 54.75 1.90 13.14
CA GLU A 498 55.97 1.20 13.53
C GLU A 498 56.58 0.36 12.39
N ASP A 499 55.76 -0.25 11.54
CA ASP A 499 56.16 -1.20 10.50
C ASP A 499 55.32 -0.99 9.21
N GLN A 500 55.85 -0.25 8.24
CA GLN A 500 55.16 0.01 6.98
C GLN A 500 54.95 -1.27 6.14
N ASP A 501 55.76 -2.32 6.36
CA ASP A 501 55.63 -3.63 5.71
C ASP A 501 54.68 -4.57 6.45
N PHE A 502 53.98 -4.09 7.49
CA PHE A 502 53.05 -4.85 8.32
C PHE A 502 51.98 -5.60 7.50
N SER A 503 51.52 -5.00 6.40
CA SER A 503 50.53 -5.57 5.46
C SER A 503 51.06 -6.75 4.64
N SER A 504 52.38 -6.87 4.50
CA SER A 504 53.06 -7.90 3.69
C SER A 504 53.45 -9.14 4.51
N ARG A 505 53.42 -9.07 5.84
CA ARG A 505 53.78 -10.20 6.72
C ARG A 505 52.65 -11.23 6.82
N ASP A 506 53.01 -12.52 6.75
CA ASP A 506 52.09 -13.66 6.62
C ASP A 506 51.15 -13.94 7.82
N ARG A 507 51.30 -13.27 8.98
CA ARG A 507 50.43 -13.45 10.15
C ARG A 507 50.12 -12.15 10.90
N LEU A 508 48.86 -11.96 11.34
CA LEU A 508 48.49 -10.99 12.38
C LEU A 508 48.88 -11.61 13.73
N ILE A 509 50.04 -11.23 14.27
CA ILE A 509 50.33 -11.48 15.68
C ILE A 509 49.89 -10.22 16.44
N LEU A 510 48.61 -10.16 16.79
CA LEU A 510 48.20 -9.43 17.98
C LEU A 510 48.48 -10.37 19.15
N GLU A 511 49.64 -10.22 19.80
CA GLU A 511 50.04 -11.04 20.95
C GLU A 511 48.93 -11.03 22.02
N THR A 512 48.23 -9.90 22.14
CA THR A 512 46.98 -9.71 22.88
C THR A 512 46.17 -8.60 22.22
N VAL A 513 44.87 -8.84 21.96
CA VAL A 513 43.93 -7.76 21.62
C VAL A 513 43.69 -6.95 22.89
N PRO A 514 43.95 -5.63 22.90
CA PRO A 514 43.66 -4.81 24.07
C PRO A 514 42.17 -4.89 24.42
N ASP A 515 41.86 -4.80 25.71
CA ASP A 515 40.48 -4.74 26.18
C ASP A 515 39.74 -3.55 25.54
N GLU A 516 38.45 -3.69 25.27
CA GLU A 516 37.62 -2.64 24.65
C GLU A 516 37.66 -1.35 25.48
N GLU A 517 37.72 -1.46 26.81
CA GLU A 517 37.86 -0.30 27.70
C GLU A 517 39.17 0.48 27.45
N ILE A 518 40.27 -0.24 27.17
CA ILE A 518 41.57 0.37 26.87
C ILE A 518 41.50 1.05 25.50
N LEU A 519 40.92 0.39 24.51
CA LEU A 519 40.76 0.96 23.17
C LEU A 519 39.86 2.21 23.19
N GLN A 520 38.80 2.22 23.99
CA GLN A 520 37.98 3.41 24.19
C GLN A 520 38.76 4.54 24.86
N ALA A 521 39.59 4.23 25.88
CA ALA A 521 40.43 5.23 26.52
C ALA A 521 41.43 5.83 25.53
N GLN A 522 42.05 4.99 24.68
CA GLN A 522 42.93 5.43 23.60
C GLN A 522 42.19 6.29 22.58
N LEU A 523 40.97 5.91 22.16
CA LEU A 523 40.14 6.70 21.25
C LEU A 523 39.85 8.09 21.82
N ARG A 524 39.47 8.16 23.11
CA ARG A 524 39.17 9.42 23.79
C ARG A 524 40.39 10.33 23.91
N GLY A 525 41.58 9.74 24.12
CA GLY A 525 42.84 10.46 24.17
C GLY A 525 43.30 10.96 22.79
N ALA A 526 43.24 10.10 21.79
CA ALA A 526 43.82 10.38 20.47
C ALA A 526 42.93 11.26 19.59
N CYS A 527 41.61 11.11 19.61
CA CYS A 527 40.73 11.68 18.58
C CYS A 527 40.02 12.98 18.96
N GLY A 528 40.40 13.63 20.07
CA GLY A 528 39.88 14.95 20.46
C GLY A 528 38.35 15.04 20.63
N GLY A 529 37.66 13.89 20.67
CA GLY A 529 36.21 13.80 20.70
C GLY A 529 35.50 14.01 19.34
N LEU A 530 36.20 13.86 18.22
CA LEU A 530 35.63 13.89 16.86
C LEU A 530 35.10 12.52 16.41
N ILE A 531 35.61 11.44 17.00
CA ILE A 531 35.25 10.05 16.71
C ILE A 531 34.88 9.36 18.03
N GLU A 532 33.85 8.51 17.99
CA GLU A 532 33.36 7.72 19.12
C GLU A 532 33.19 6.24 18.74
N GLY A 533 33.19 5.36 19.74
CA GLY A 533 32.90 3.94 19.57
C GLY A 533 31.40 3.68 19.72
N HIS A 534 30.84 2.85 18.86
CA HIS A 534 29.44 2.42 18.93
C HIS A 534 29.30 0.92 18.73
N LYS A 535 28.34 0.28 19.40
CA LYS A 535 28.08 -1.15 19.23
C LYS A 535 27.37 -1.40 17.91
N SER A 536 28.01 -2.18 17.04
CA SER A 536 27.43 -2.54 15.75
C SER A 536 26.44 -3.70 15.88
N SER A 537 25.29 -3.56 15.23
CA SER A 537 24.35 -4.67 15.02
C SER A 537 24.84 -5.68 13.98
N ARG A 538 25.76 -5.27 13.08
CA ARG A 538 26.34 -6.13 12.04
C ARG A 538 27.48 -7.00 12.55
N TYR A 539 28.18 -6.56 13.59
CA TYR A 539 29.33 -7.27 14.18
C TYR A 539 29.02 -7.82 15.57
N ASP A 540 27.83 -8.40 15.77
CA ASP A 540 27.48 -9.11 17.01
C ASP A 540 27.71 -8.27 18.29
N GLY A 541 27.41 -6.96 18.22
CA GLY A 541 27.56 -6.04 19.34
C GLY A 541 28.97 -5.51 19.60
N ARG A 542 29.97 -5.85 18.77
CA ARG A 542 31.33 -5.29 18.86
C ARG A 542 31.35 -3.80 18.54
N GLU A 543 32.33 -3.10 19.13
CA GLU A 543 32.47 -1.67 18.91
C GLU A 543 33.14 -1.34 17.57
N VAL A 544 32.50 -0.42 16.84
CA VAL A 544 32.97 0.18 15.59
C VAL A 544 33.14 1.69 15.78
N LEU A 545 34.08 2.27 15.04
CA LEU A 545 34.33 3.69 15.00
C LEU A 545 33.22 4.40 14.22
N GLU A 546 32.75 5.51 14.76
CA GLU A 546 31.69 6.33 14.21
C GLU A 546 32.04 7.81 14.41
N PHE A 547 31.62 8.66 13.48
CA PHE A 547 31.78 10.10 13.65
C PHE A 547 30.82 10.59 14.73
N VAL A 548 31.30 11.46 15.61
CA VAL A 548 30.42 12.10 16.61
C VAL A 548 29.30 12.90 15.94
N HIS A 549 29.57 13.44 14.76
CA HIS A 549 28.56 14.12 13.96
C HIS A 549 28.96 14.13 12.48
N ARG A 550 27.96 14.18 11.60
CA ARG A 550 28.15 14.25 10.13
C ARG A 550 29.01 15.43 9.66
N SER A 551 28.99 16.53 10.40
CA SER A 551 29.79 17.72 10.05
C SER A 551 31.29 17.47 10.14
N VAL A 552 31.73 16.43 10.87
CA VAL A 552 33.14 16.04 10.93
C VAL A 552 33.61 15.63 9.53
N PRO A 553 33.08 14.60 8.86
CA PRO A 553 33.52 14.25 7.51
C PRO A 553 33.15 15.27 6.44
N ASP A 554 32.06 16.02 6.57
CA ASP A 554 31.63 16.99 5.55
C ASP A 554 32.67 18.11 5.34
N ILE A 555 33.35 18.51 6.41
CA ILE A 555 34.31 19.62 6.37
C ILE A 555 35.60 19.26 5.62
N PHE A 556 35.96 17.98 5.62
CA PHE A 556 37.14 17.45 4.92
C PHE A 556 36.81 17.03 3.48
N ARG A 557 35.53 17.08 3.07
CA ARG A 557 35.06 16.71 1.73
C ARG A 557 34.79 17.90 0.80
N ASN A 558 34.56 19.10 1.35
CA ASN A 558 34.22 20.26 0.52
C ASN A 558 35.38 20.60 -0.43
N ASP A 559 34.98 20.95 -1.66
CA ASP A 559 35.73 21.38 -2.87
C ASP A 559 36.65 22.60 -2.65
N THR A 560 37.47 22.52 -1.61
CA THR A 560 38.58 23.43 -1.43
C THR A 560 39.82 22.57 -1.39
N GLU A 561 40.46 22.43 -2.55
CA GLU A 561 41.92 22.22 -2.68
C GLU A 561 42.76 23.29 -1.90
N HIS A 562 42.11 24.11 -1.05
CA HIS A 562 42.62 25.26 -0.33
C HIS A 562 42.17 25.32 1.15
N SER A 563 41.36 24.37 1.68
CA SER A 563 41.12 24.35 3.13
C SER A 563 42.35 23.80 3.83
N GLU A 564 42.82 24.51 4.86
CA GLU A 564 43.96 24.09 5.68
C GLU A 564 43.74 22.70 6.30
N LEU A 565 42.48 22.33 6.60
CA LEU A 565 42.15 20.99 7.10
C LEU A 565 42.32 19.89 6.04
N ALA A 566 41.99 20.18 4.78
CA ALA A 566 42.23 19.27 3.68
C ALA A 566 43.74 19.07 3.45
N ARG A 567 44.52 20.15 3.46
CA ARG A 567 45.99 20.10 3.37
C ARG A 567 46.62 19.31 4.53
N GLN A 568 46.13 19.51 5.75
CA GLN A 568 46.57 18.72 6.91
C GLN A 568 46.24 17.23 6.76
N MET A 569 45.08 16.90 6.17
CA MET A 569 44.70 15.53 5.89
C MET A 569 45.61 14.92 4.82
N GLU A 570 45.90 15.63 3.74
CA GLU A 570 46.88 15.20 2.72
C GLU A 570 48.28 14.97 3.32
N ASP A 571 48.78 15.91 4.12
CA ASP A 571 50.06 15.81 4.82
C ASP A 571 50.08 14.58 5.75
N ALA A 572 48.97 14.27 6.43
CA ALA A 572 48.85 13.10 7.30
C ALA A 572 48.81 11.77 6.52
N LEU A 573 48.29 11.80 5.28
CA LEU A 573 48.17 10.65 4.39
C LEU A 573 49.42 10.37 3.56
N HIS A 574 50.34 11.34 3.40
CA HIS A 574 51.58 11.16 2.63
C HIS A 574 52.46 9.99 3.15
N VAL A 575 52.40 8.86 2.44
CA VAL A 575 53.30 7.70 2.51
C VAL A 575 53.47 7.12 1.10
N SER A 576 54.67 6.62 0.78
CA SER A 576 55.11 6.14 -0.54
C SER A 576 54.09 5.26 -1.29
N PRO A 577 53.98 5.39 -2.63
CA PRO A 577 53.06 4.60 -3.44
C PRO A 577 53.51 3.13 -3.47
N GLY A 578 52.72 2.27 -2.83
CA GLY A 578 52.94 0.84 -2.78
C GLY A 578 51.65 0.05 -2.56
N HIS A 579 51.05 -0.36 -3.69
CA HIS A 579 50.08 -1.45 -3.87
C HIS A 579 48.60 -1.27 -3.43
N ILE A 580 47.74 -1.17 -4.46
CA ILE A 580 46.29 -1.41 -4.47
C ILE A 580 45.99 -2.75 -5.15
N ASP A 581 45.09 -3.55 -4.56
CA ASP A 581 43.97 -4.29 -5.19
C ASP A 581 43.61 -5.54 -4.36
N TYR A 582 42.65 -5.41 -3.42
CA TYR A 582 42.05 -6.59 -2.76
C TYR A 582 40.77 -6.33 -1.93
N LEU A 583 40.38 -5.07 -1.69
CA LEU A 583 39.26 -4.69 -0.81
C LEU A 583 37.89 -5.21 -1.29
N GLU A 584 37.57 -5.13 -2.59
CA GLU A 584 36.27 -5.58 -3.12
C GLU A 584 36.00 -7.08 -2.91
N TRP A 585 37.03 -7.93 -2.86
CA TRP A 585 36.85 -9.39 -2.77
C TRP A 585 36.60 -9.90 -1.34
N ILE A 586 37.19 -9.26 -0.33
CA ILE A 586 37.18 -9.75 1.07
C ILE A 586 35.92 -9.32 1.81
N ILE A 587 35.47 -8.10 1.54
CA ILE A 587 34.33 -7.48 2.21
C ILE A 587 33.02 -8.23 1.92
N MET A 588 32.95 -8.89 0.77
CA MET A 588 31.80 -9.71 0.41
C MET A 588 31.81 -11.11 1.04
N ASN A 589 32.89 -11.57 1.70
CA ASN A 589 33.06 -13.00 1.97
C ASN A 589 33.48 -13.47 3.37
N ASP A 590 33.85 -12.63 4.35
CA ASP A 590 34.11 -13.21 5.68
C ASP A 590 34.07 -12.23 6.86
N ALA A 591 33.08 -12.38 7.74
CA ALA A 591 32.96 -11.66 9.01
C ALA A 591 33.83 -12.28 10.12
N THR A 592 34.67 -13.26 9.83
CA THR A 592 35.45 -13.99 10.85
C THR A 592 36.97 -14.05 10.62
N ALA A 593 37.51 -13.44 9.56
CA ALA A 593 38.91 -13.61 9.21
C ALA A 593 39.81 -12.43 9.62
N LEU A 594 40.43 -12.53 10.80
CA LEU A 594 41.62 -11.75 11.20
C LEU A 594 42.86 -12.22 10.40
N ASN A 595 42.81 -12.16 9.06
CA ASN A 595 43.84 -12.71 8.15
C ASN A 595 44.50 -11.62 7.27
N ASN A 596 45.57 -11.96 6.54
CA ASN A 596 46.39 -11.05 5.70
C ASN A 596 45.57 -10.14 4.76
N SER A 597 44.43 -10.65 4.32
CA SER A 597 43.36 -9.97 3.62
C SER A 597 42.87 -8.68 4.30
N ALA A 598 42.49 -8.74 5.58
CA ALA A 598 42.01 -7.60 6.37
C ALA A 598 43.13 -6.57 6.68
N LYS A 599 44.40 -6.99 6.64
CA LYS A 599 45.53 -6.07 6.75
C LYS A 599 45.68 -5.19 5.51
N ARG A 600 45.63 -5.81 4.31
CA ARG A 600 45.82 -5.11 3.03
C ARG A 600 44.65 -4.16 2.77
N ALA A 601 43.44 -4.69 2.81
CA ALA A 601 42.42 -4.25 3.75
C ALA A 601 42.46 -2.80 4.26
N PHE A 602 42.79 -2.77 5.55
CA PHE A 602 43.05 -1.63 6.39
C PHE A 602 44.14 -0.68 5.86
N VAL A 603 45.28 -1.20 5.39
CA VAL A 603 46.39 -0.37 4.89
C VAL A 603 45.96 0.47 3.70
N ALA A 604 45.20 -0.10 2.77
CA ALA A 604 44.72 0.66 1.62
C ALA A 604 43.71 1.75 2.01
N LEU A 605 42.89 1.55 3.05
CA LEU A 605 41.98 2.57 3.58
C LEU A 605 42.72 3.74 4.25
N ILE A 606 43.79 3.47 5.01
CA ILE A 606 44.54 4.50 5.75
C ILE A 606 45.55 5.26 4.88
N SER A 607 45.98 4.70 3.75
CA SER A 607 46.93 5.35 2.81
C SER A 607 46.25 6.24 1.76
N GLY A 608 44.92 6.39 1.78
CA GLY A 608 44.20 7.35 0.91
C GLY A 608 44.25 7.02 -0.58
N MET A 609 44.44 5.76 -0.95
CA MET A 609 44.50 5.35 -2.36
C MET A 609 43.12 5.44 -3.03
N ASP A 610 43.01 6.22 -4.11
CA ASP A 610 41.77 6.46 -4.84
C ASP A 610 41.37 5.23 -5.69
N TYR A 611 40.16 4.72 -5.44
CA TYR A 611 39.59 3.52 -6.06
C TYR A 611 38.77 3.82 -7.31
N SER A 612 38.58 5.08 -7.66
CA SER A 612 37.65 5.50 -8.73
C SER A 612 38.12 5.21 -10.16
N HIS A 613 39.39 4.85 -10.37
CA HIS A 613 39.98 4.78 -11.72
C HIS A 613 40.18 3.35 -12.31
N ARG A 614 39.75 2.27 -11.63
CA ARG A 614 39.95 0.88 -12.09
C ARG A 614 38.70 0.03 -12.31
N LEU A 615 37.50 0.62 -12.29
CA LEU A 615 36.25 -0.07 -12.65
C LEU A 615 35.91 -0.06 -14.16
N ALA A 616 36.86 0.36 -15.01
CA ALA A 616 36.69 0.47 -16.46
C ALA A 616 37.70 -0.37 -17.28
N GLN A 617 38.23 -1.46 -16.72
CA GLN A 617 38.97 -2.49 -17.47
C GLN A 617 38.42 -3.88 -17.22
#